data_AF-A0A496WJD1-F1
#
_entry.id   AF-A0A496WJD1-F1
#
_cell.length_a   1.000
_cell.length_b   1.000
_cell.length_c   1.000
_cell.angle_alpha   90.00
_cell.angle_beta   90.00
_cell.angle_gamma   90.00
#
_symmetry.space_group_name_H-M   'P 1'
#
loop_
_entity.id
_entity.type
_entity.pdbx_description
1 polymer ?
#
loop_
_entity_poly.entity_id
_entity_poly.type
_entity_poly.pdbx_seq_one_letter_code
_entity_poly.pdbx_strand_id
1 'polypeptide(L)' 'MELGKIGATESGGVNRQALTGLDSQARKLVMAWAVTLGAEPRMDAIGNLFLRFPGTNSELAPISTGSHLDTQPGGGMFD' A
#
# COMPACT_ATOMS: atom_id res chain seq x y z
N MET A 1 -4.68 11.93 -7.86
CA MET A 1 -3.43 11.40 -7.25
C MET A 1 -3.59 11.38 -5.73
N GLU A 2 -4.55 10.61 -5.20
CA GLU A 2 -4.90 10.70 -3.76
C GLU A 2 -3.79 10.15 -2.84
N LEU A 3 -3.16 9.03 -3.22
CA LEU A 3 -2.06 8.45 -2.45
C LEU A 3 -0.85 9.39 -2.34
N GLY A 4 -0.51 10.10 -3.42
CA GLY A 4 0.60 11.05 -3.47
C GLY A 4 0.41 12.28 -2.56
N LYS A 5 -0.82 12.56 -2.11
CA LYS A 5 -1.07 13.63 -1.13
C LYS A 5 -0.62 13.26 0.28
N ILE A 6 -0.52 11.96 0.59
CA ILE A 6 -0.15 11.48 1.92
C ILE A 6 1.38 11.57 2.05
N GLY A 7 1.85 12.62 2.73
CA GLY A 7 3.27 12.93 2.85
C GLY A 7 3.81 13.82 1.73
N ALA A 8 2.95 14.51 0.97
CA ALA A 8 3.39 15.43 -0.08
C ALA A 8 4.35 16.50 0.47
N THR A 9 5.43 16.77 -0.27
CA THR A 9 6.41 17.80 0.06
C THR A 9 6.23 19.06 -0.79
N GLU A 10 6.76 20.19 -0.33
CA GLU A 10 6.75 21.45 -1.10
C GLU A 10 7.51 21.33 -2.43
N SER A 11 8.49 20.43 -2.52
CA SER A 11 9.23 20.12 -3.75
C SER A 11 8.46 19.25 -4.76
N GLY A 12 7.21 18.90 -4.46
CA GLY A 12 6.37 18.05 -5.31
C GLY A 12 6.64 16.55 -5.20
N GLY A 13 7.44 16.13 -4.20
CA GLY A 13 7.73 14.74 -3.88
C GLY A 13 6.84 14.21 -2.75
N VAL A 14 7.27 13.09 -2.16
CA VAL A 14 6.58 12.44 -1.05
C VAL A 14 7.59 12.00 0.00
N ASN A 15 7.35 12.38 1.26
CA ASN A 15 8.02 11.88 2.45
C ASN A 15 7.04 11.07 3.29
N ARG A 16 7.11 9.75 3.16
CA ARG A 16 6.26 8.79 3.85
C ARG A 16 7.10 7.60 4.28
N GLN A 17 7.97 7.81 5.25
CA GLN A 17 8.85 6.75 5.75
C GLN A 17 8.06 5.60 6.37
N ALA A 18 8.60 4.39 6.23
CA ALA A 18 8.01 3.16 6.74
C ALA A 18 7.63 3.28 8.22
N LEU A 19 6.49 2.68 8.59
CA LEU A 19 5.97 2.58 9.96
C LEU A 19 5.60 3.90 10.64
N THR A 20 5.69 5.03 9.92
CA THR A 20 5.15 6.31 10.40
C THR A 20 3.62 6.35 10.32
N GLY A 21 3.01 7.35 10.97
CA GLY A 21 1.57 7.60 10.83
C GLY A 21 1.14 7.88 9.38
N LEU A 22 2.03 8.41 8.54
CA LEU A 22 1.76 8.64 7.11
C LEU A 22 1.76 7.33 6.33
N ASP A 23 2.70 6.42 6.58
CA ASP A 23 2.70 5.07 5.99
C ASP A 23 1.43 4.30 6.38
N SER A 24 1.03 4.35 7.64
CA SER A 24 -0.23 3.76 8.11
C SER A 24 -1.45 4.32 7.36
N GLN A 25 -1.50 5.63 7.11
CA GLN A 25 -2.59 6.26 6.36
C GLN A 25 -2.62 5.81 4.90
N ALA A 26 -1.46 5.74 4.23
CA ALA A 26 -1.36 5.23 2.87
C ALA A 26 -1.82 3.77 2.75
N ARG A 27 -1.37 2.90 3.67
CA ARG A 27 -1.79 1.50 3.73
C ARG A 27 -3.30 1.37 3.91
N LYS A 28 -3.90 2.16 4.81
CA LYS A 28 -5.36 2.20 5.01
C LYS A 28 -6.11 2.64 3.76
N LEU A 29 -5.60 3.65 3.05
CA LEU A 29 -6.23 4.14 1.82
C LEU A 29 -6.23 3.07 0.72
N VAL A 30 -5.07 2.45 0.46
CA VAL A 30 -4.93 1.39 -0.56
C VAL A 30 -5.76 0.16 -0.17
N MET A 31 -5.75 -0.22 1.11
CA MET A 31 -6.59 -1.30 1.63
C MET A 31 -8.07 -1.01 1.42
N ALA A 32 -8.54 0.21 1.71
CA ALA A 32 -9.93 0.59 1.50
C ALA A 32 -10.35 0.46 0.03
N TRP A 33 -9.52 0.94 -0.90
CA TRP A 33 -9.78 0.76 -2.34
C TRP A 33 -9.87 -0.72 -2.72
N ALA A 34 -8.94 -1.54 -2.27
CA ALA A 34 -8.93 -2.97 -2.58
C ALA A 34 -10.15 -3.70 -2.01
N VAL A 35 -10.59 -3.38 -0.78
CA VAL A 35 -11.81 -3.94 -0.19
C VAL A 35 -13.04 -3.59 -1.03
N THR A 36 -13.16 -2.36 -1.54
CA THR A 36 -14.28 -2.00 -2.43
C THR A 36 -14.31 -2.80 -3.74
N LEU A 37 -13.18 -3.39 -4.13
CA LEU A 37 -13.05 -4.25 -5.30
C LEU A 37 -13.19 -5.75 -4.96
N GLY A 38 -13.42 -6.10 -3.69
CA GLY A 38 -13.59 -7.49 -3.24
C GLY A 38 -12.32 -8.17 -2.73
N ALA A 39 -11.28 -7.42 -2.37
CA ALA A 39 -10.10 -8.00 -1.72
C ALA A 39 -10.36 -8.37 -0.25
N GLU A 40 -9.63 -9.38 0.23
CA GLU A 40 -9.50 -9.81 1.61
C GLU A 40 -8.12 -9.38 2.14
N PRO A 41 -8.02 -8.28 2.90
CA PRO A 41 -6.74 -7.79 3.40
C PRO A 41 -6.18 -8.68 4.52
N ARG A 42 -4.87 -8.89 4.49
CA ARG A 42 -4.13 -9.53 5.58
C ARG A 42 -2.81 -8.79 5.80
N MET A 43 -2.40 -8.69 7.05
CA MET A 43 -1.06 -8.25 7.42
C MET A 43 -0.30 -9.40 8.07
N ASP A 44 0.96 -9.59 7.72
CA ASP A 44 1.83 -10.56 8.40
C ASP A 44 2.51 -9.97 9.65
N ALA A 45 3.35 -10.77 10.31
CA ALA A 45 4.01 -10.39 11.55
C ALA A 45 5.02 -9.24 11.42
N ILE A 46 5.46 -8.91 10.20
CA ILE A 46 6.42 -7.83 9.94
C ILE A 46 5.79 -6.65 9.19
N GLY A 47 4.47 -6.65 9.03
CA GLY A 47 3.72 -5.51 8.50
C GLY A 47 3.55 -5.50 6.99
N ASN A 48 3.90 -6.58 6.27
CA ASN A 48 3.57 -6.68 4.85
C ASN A 48 2.06 -6.71 4.67
N LEU A 49 1.53 -5.86 3.78
CA LEU A 49 0.11 -5.81 3.47
C LEU A 49 -0.17 -6.66 2.23
N PHE A 50 -0.96 -7.72 2.40
CA PHE A 50 -1.47 -8.56 1.33
C PHE A 50 -2.93 -8.20 1.05
N LEU A 51 -3.27 -8.03 -0.23
CA LEU A 51 -4.62 -7.73 -0.70
C LEU A 51 -5.06 -8.89 -1.60
N ARG A 52 -5.65 -9.93 -1.01
CA ARG A 52 -5.97 -11.17 -1.74
C ARG A 52 -7.33 -11.05 -2.42
N PHE A 53 -7.39 -11.31 -3.72
CA PHE A 53 -8.65 -11.51 -4.42
C PHE A 53 -8.87 -13.02 -4.60
N PRO A 54 -9.93 -13.62 -4.04
CA PRO A 54 -10.16 -15.05 -4.15
C PRO A 54 -10.41 -15.45 -5.61
N GLY A 55 -9.63 -16.40 -6.10
CA GLY A 55 -9.89 -17.06 -7.39
C GLY A 55 -10.98 -18.12 -7.27
N THR A 56 -11.33 -18.75 -8.40
CA THR A 56 -12.31 -19.85 -8.43
C THR A 56 -11.85 -21.11 -7.68
N ASN A 57 -10.55 -21.27 -7.47
CA ASN A 57 -9.97 -22.30 -6.61
C ASN A 57 -8.96 -21.67 -5.63
N SER A 58 -9.33 -21.60 -4.35
CA SER A 58 -8.53 -20.97 -3.28
C SER A 58 -7.33 -21.80 -2.81
N GLU A 59 -7.29 -23.09 -3.15
CA GLU A 59 -6.27 -24.04 -2.69
C GLU A 59 -4.97 -23.96 -3.50
N LEU A 60 -5.01 -23.34 -4.67
CA LEU A 60 -3.82 -23.13 -5.49
C LEU A 60 -2.96 -21.98 -4.94
N ALA A 61 -1.66 -22.05 -5.22
CA ALA A 61 -0.74 -20.97 -4.91
C ALA A 61 -1.17 -19.68 -5.64
N PRO A 62 -1.09 -18.51 -4.98
CA PRO A 62 -1.47 -17.25 -5.59
C PRO A 62 -0.42 -16.80 -6.61
N ILE A 63 -0.86 -16.14 -7.67
CA ILE A 63 0.00 -15.26 -8.47
C ILE A 63 0.05 -13.92 -7.73
N SER A 64 1.26 -13.43 -7.44
CA SER A 64 1.46 -12.21 -6.66
C SER A 64 2.17 -11.13 -7.47
N THR A 65 1.79 -9.89 -7.24
CA THR A 65 2.48 -8.69 -7.71
C THR A 65 2.48 -7.66 -6.59
N GLY A 66 3.45 -6.75 -6.60
CA GLY A 66 3.58 -5.74 -5.57
C GLY A 66 4.79 -4.83 -5.78
N SER A 67 4.92 -3.88 -4.87
CA SER A 67 6.07 -2.98 -4.73
C SER A 67 6.13 -2.54 -3.27
N HIS A 68 6.28 -1.25 -2.99
CA HIS A 68 6.18 -0.63 -1.67
C HIS A 68 5.27 0.60 -1.68
N LEU A 69 4.98 1.11 -0.49
CA LEU A 69 4.23 2.35 -0.29
C LEU A 69 5.01 3.37 0.52
N ASP A 70 6.06 2.98 1.24
CA ASP A 70 6.93 3.93 1.91
C ASP A 70 7.86 4.63 0.91
N THR A 71 8.32 5.82 1.28
CA THR A 71 9.21 6.64 0.46
C THR A 71 10.38 7.18 1.28
N GLN A 72 11.43 7.61 0.58
CA GLN A 72 12.53 8.36 1.18
C GLN A 72 12.10 9.78 1.59
N PRO A 73 12.83 10.46 2.51
CA PRO A 73 12.51 11.84 2.89
C PRO A 73 12.44 12.85 1.74
N GLY A 74 13.22 12.62 0.67
CA GLY A 74 13.18 13.39 -0.58
C GLY A 74 12.68 12.57 -1.77
N GLY A 75 11.81 11.58 -1.52
CA GLY A 75 11.33 10.64 -2.52
C GLY A 75 10.43 11.27 -3.58
N GLY A 76 10.33 10.59 -4.73
CA GLY A 76 9.38 10.93 -5.77
C GLY A 76 7.96 10.49 -5.42
N MET A 77 7.02 10.74 -6.33
CA MET A 77 5.61 10.34 -6.14
C MET A 77 5.30 8.93 -6.68
N PHE A 78 6.15 8.41 -7.56
CA PHE A 78 5.92 7.14 -8.26
C PHE A 78 6.72 5.96 -7.68
N ASP A 79 7.70 6.28 -6.83
CA ASP A 79 8.52 5.35 -6.07
C ASP A 79 8.11 5.46 -4.59
#